data_AF-A0A852FH38-F1
#
_entry.id   AF-A0A852FH38-F1
#
_cell.length_a   1.000
_cell.length_b   1.000
_cell.length_c   1.000
_cell.angle_alpha   90.00
_cell.angle_beta   90.00
_cell.angle_gamma   90.00
#
_symmetry.space_group_name_H-M   'P 1'
#
loop_
_entity.id
_entity.type
_entity.pdbx_description
1 polymer ?
#
loop_
_entity_poly.entity_id
_entity_poly.type
_entity_poly.pdbx_seq_one_letter_code
_entity_poly.pdbx_strand_id
1 'polypeptide(L)'
;RGAIRNACQMLMILGLEGRSVYEEDFEAPFLEMSAEFFQMESQKFLAENSASVYIKKVEARINEEIERVMHCLDKSTEEPIVKVVERELISKHMKTIVEMENSGLVHMLKNGKTEDLACMYKLFSRVPNGLKTMCECMSSYLREQGKALVSEEGEGKNPVDYIQGLLDLKSRFDRFLQESFNNDRLFKQTIAGDFEYFLNLNSRSPEYLSLFIDDKLKKGVKGLTEQEVETILDKAMVLFRFMQEKDVFERYYKQHLARRLLTNKSVSDDSEKNMISKLKTECGCQFTSKLEGMFRDMSISNTTMDEFRQHLQATGVSLGGVDLTVRVLTTGYWPTQSATPKCNIPPAPRHAFEIFRRFYLAKHSGRQLTLQHHMGSADLNATFYGPVKKEDGSEVGVGGAQVTGSNTRKHILQVSTFQMTILMLFNNREKYTFE
;
A
#
# COMPACT_ATOMS: atom_id res chain seq x y z
N ARG A 1 -25.89 -29.85 -47.85
CA ARG A 1 -26.54 -29.72 -46.53
C ARG A 1 -27.80 -30.59 -46.44
N GLY A 2 -28.85 -30.36 -47.25
CA GLY A 2 -30.09 -31.17 -47.19
C GLY A 2 -29.90 -32.69 -47.36
N ALA A 3 -29.04 -33.13 -48.28
CA ALA A 3 -28.75 -34.56 -48.46
C ALA A 3 -28.10 -35.22 -47.22
N ILE A 4 -27.16 -34.52 -46.57
CA ILE A 4 -26.50 -35.01 -45.35
C ILE A 4 -27.51 -35.13 -44.21
N ARG A 5 -28.37 -34.13 -44.04
CA ARG A 5 -29.45 -34.16 -43.05
C ARG A 5 -30.40 -35.34 -43.25
N ASN A 6 -30.84 -35.57 -44.48
CA ASN A 6 -31.74 -36.68 -44.79
C ASN A 6 -31.06 -38.04 -44.54
N ALA A 7 -29.77 -38.17 -44.87
CA ALA A 7 -29.00 -39.38 -44.58
C ALA A 7 -28.85 -39.61 -43.06
N CYS A 8 -28.52 -38.57 -42.28
CA CYS A 8 -28.45 -38.66 -40.83
C CYS A 8 -29.80 -39.05 -40.21
N GLN A 9 -30.90 -38.45 -40.69
CA GLN A 9 -32.25 -38.81 -40.25
C GLN A 9 -32.62 -40.26 -40.59
N MET A 10 -32.22 -40.75 -41.76
CA MET A 10 -32.41 -42.16 -42.12
C MET A 10 -31.67 -43.09 -41.16
N LEU A 11 -30.39 -42.80 -40.85
CA LEU A 11 -29.61 -43.59 -39.89
C LEU A 11 -30.23 -43.60 -38.49
N MET A 12 -30.80 -42.47 -38.06
CA MET A 12 -31.54 -42.38 -36.80
C MET A 12 -32.81 -43.25 -36.79
N ILE A 13 -33.47 -43.46 -37.94
CA ILE A 13 -34.70 -44.27 -38.05
C ILE A 13 -34.39 -45.76 -38.17
N LEU A 14 -33.22 -46.14 -38.71
CA LEU A 14 -32.84 -47.54 -38.95
C LEU A 14 -32.53 -48.32 -37.66
N GLY A 15 -32.31 -47.64 -36.53
CA GLY A 15 -32.13 -48.29 -35.24
C GLY A 15 -33.47 -48.84 -34.70
N LEU A 16 -33.62 -50.16 -34.70
CA LEU A 16 -34.83 -50.86 -34.27
C LEU A 16 -35.30 -50.48 -32.85
N GLU A 17 -34.39 -50.07 -31.96
CA GLU A 17 -34.68 -49.60 -30.59
C GLU A 17 -33.75 -48.45 -30.13
N GLY A 18 -33.43 -47.50 -31.00
CA GLY A 18 -32.65 -46.32 -30.59
C GLY A 18 -31.81 -45.71 -31.69
N ARG A 19 -30.75 -45.01 -31.28
CA ARG A 19 -29.84 -44.25 -32.17
C ARG A 19 -28.52 -44.97 -32.47
N SER A 20 -28.42 -46.27 -32.16
CA SER A 20 -27.17 -47.04 -32.24
C SER A 20 -26.55 -47.06 -33.64
N VAL A 21 -27.36 -47.21 -34.70
CA VAL A 21 -26.87 -47.19 -36.10
C VAL A 21 -26.26 -45.82 -36.43
N TYR A 22 -26.86 -44.73 -35.95
CA TYR A 22 -26.28 -43.39 -36.14
C TYR A 22 -25.01 -43.21 -35.33
N GLU A 23 -25.00 -43.64 -34.07
CA GLU A 23 -23.84 -43.52 -33.17
C GLU A 23 -22.63 -44.31 -33.67
N GLU A 24 -22.83 -45.59 -34.02
CA GLU A 24 -21.76 -46.53 -34.36
C GLU A 24 -21.25 -46.34 -35.80
N ASP A 25 -22.16 -46.23 -36.78
CA ASP A 25 -21.76 -46.23 -38.19
C ASP A 25 -21.42 -44.83 -38.72
N PHE A 26 -21.87 -43.77 -38.05
CA PHE A 26 -21.65 -42.39 -38.48
C PHE A 26 -20.98 -41.51 -37.42
N GLU A 27 -21.57 -41.34 -36.24
CA GLU A 27 -21.12 -40.36 -35.25
C GLU A 27 -19.70 -40.67 -34.75
N ALA A 28 -19.43 -41.91 -34.34
CA ALA A 28 -18.12 -42.30 -33.84
C ALA A 28 -17.00 -42.12 -34.91
N PRO A 29 -17.13 -42.63 -36.15
CA PRO A 29 -16.17 -42.35 -37.21
C PRO A 29 -16.04 -40.85 -37.55
N PHE A 30 -17.17 -40.11 -37.53
CA PHE A 30 -17.17 -38.67 -37.77
C PHE A 30 -16.36 -37.93 -36.70
N LEU A 31 -16.54 -38.27 -35.42
CA LEU A 31 -15.81 -37.66 -34.31
C LEU A 31 -14.32 -38.01 -34.34
N GLU A 32 -13.95 -39.22 -34.74
CA GLU A 32 -12.55 -39.65 -34.90
C GLU A 32 -11.85 -38.86 -36.01
N MET A 33 -12.44 -38.83 -37.22
CA MET A 33 -11.91 -38.03 -38.34
C MET A 33 -11.86 -36.54 -38.00
N SER A 34 -12.86 -36.03 -37.28
CA SER A 34 -12.87 -34.63 -36.81
C SER A 34 -11.72 -34.35 -35.85
N ALA A 35 -11.41 -35.29 -34.96
CA ALA A 35 -10.29 -35.15 -34.03
C ALA A 35 -8.95 -35.07 -34.79
N GLU A 36 -8.72 -35.92 -35.78
CA GLU A 36 -7.51 -35.87 -36.62
C GLU A 36 -7.42 -34.55 -37.39
N PHE A 37 -8.55 -34.08 -37.95
CA PHE A 37 -8.62 -32.81 -38.64
C PHE A 37 -8.26 -31.64 -37.71
N PHE A 38 -8.89 -31.54 -36.54
CA PHE A 38 -8.62 -30.46 -35.59
C PHE A 38 -7.23 -30.55 -34.97
N GLN A 39 -6.66 -31.75 -34.85
CA GLN A 39 -5.27 -31.91 -34.44
C GLN A 39 -4.32 -31.25 -35.46
N MET A 40 -4.47 -31.53 -36.75
CA MET A 40 -3.66 -30.89 -37.79
C MET A 40 -3.90 -29.38 -37.87
N GLU A 41 -5.16 -28.95 -37.76
CA GLU A 41 -5.52 -27.53 -37.79
C GLU A 41 -4.93 -26.77 -36.60
N SER A 42 -4.92 -27.36 -35.41
CA SER A 42 -4.34 -26.75 -34.20
C SER A 42 -2.86 -26.41 -34.40
N GLN A 43 -2.08 -27.31 -34.98
CA GLN A 43 -0.65 -27.12 -35.23
C GLN A 43 -0.42 -25.98 -36.22
N LYS A 44 -1.19 -25.97 -37.32
CA LYS A 44 -1.14 -24.90 -38.30
C LYS A 44 -1.50 -23.55 -37.68
N PHE A 45 -2.57 -23.48 -36.90
CA PHE A 45 -2.99 -22.24 -36.27
C PHE A 45 -1.96 -21.72 -35.27
N LEU A 46 -1.34 -22.59 -34.47
CA LEU A 46 -0.29 -22.20 -33.53
C LEU A 46 0.98 -21.69 -34.24
N ALA A 47 1.34 -22.27 -35.39
CA ALA A 47 2.52 -21.85 -36.15
C ALA A 47 2.35 -20.50 -36.86
N GLU A 48 1.13 -20.20 -37.33
CA GLU A 48 0.87 -19.06 -38.21
C GLU A 48 0.28 -17.82 -37.50
N ASN A 49 -0.14 -17.94 -36.24
CA ASN A 49 -0.97 -16.91 -35.59
C ASN A 49 -0.47 -16.56 -34.18
N SER A 50 -0.75 -15.32 -33.77
CA SER A 50 -0.61 -14.90 -32.37
C SER A 50 -1.69 -15.55 -31.49
N ALA A 51 -1.48 -15.57 -30.17
CA ALA A 51 -2.43 -16.17 -29.24
C ALA A 51 -3.85 -15.57 -29.35
N SER A 52 -3.99 -14.24 -29.53
CA SER A 52 -5.29 -13.60 -29.67
C SER A 52 -6.01 -13.98 -30.97
N VAL A 53 -5.28 -14.11 -32.08
CA VAL A 53 -5.85 -14.58 -33.36
C VAL A 53 -6.21 -16.06 -33.26
N TYR A 54 -5.37 -16.87 -32.63
CA TYR A 54 -5.65 -18.28 -32.35
C TYR A 54 -6.96 -18.44 -31.58
N ILE A 55 -7.12 -17.72 -30.45
CA ILE A 55 -8.32 -17.77 -29.60
C ILE A 55 -9.59 -17.46 -30.41
N LYS A 56 -9.55 -16.40 -31.24
CA LYS A 56 -10.70 -16.02 -32.09
C LYS A 56 -11.02 -17.09 -33.13
N LYS A 57 -10.02 -17.72 -33.74
CA LYS A 57 -10.20 -18.83 -34.68
C LYS A 57 -10.82 -20.06 -34.01
N VAL A 58 -10.39 -20.39 -32.79
CA VAL A 58 -10.98 -21.51 -32.03
C VAL A 58 -12.44 -21.21 -31.69
N GLU A 59 -12.77 -20.00 -31.24
CA GLU A 59 -14.16 -19.61 -30.97
C GLU A 59 -15.03 -19.68 -32.23
N ALA A 60 -14.50 -19.22 -33.38
CA ALA A 60 -15.19 -19.36 -34.67
C ALA A 60 -15.43 -20.84 -35.02
N ARG A 61 -14.42 -21.72 -34.85
CA ARG A 61 -14.56 -23.16 -35.11
C ARG A 61 -15.62 -23.83 -34.23
N ILE A 62 -15.69 -23.48 -32.95
CA ILE A 62 -16.74 -24.00 -32.06
C ILE A 62 -18.12 -23.60 -32.59
N ASN A 63 -18.32 -22.34 -32.99
CA ASN A 63 -19.59 -21.87 -33.53
C ASN A 63 -19.94 -22.53 -34.88
N GLU A 64 -18.95 -22.69 -35.76
CA GLU A 64 -19.12 -23.36 -37.05
C GLU A 64 -19.56 -24.83 -36.88
N GLU A 65 -19.02 -25.55 -35.89
CA GLU A 65 -19.45 -26.92 -35.60
C GLU A 65 -20.85 -26.98 -35.00
N ILE A 66 -21.21 -26.06 -34.09
CA ILE A 66 -22.57 -25.95 -33.54
C ILE A 66 -23.56 -25.68 -34.69
N GLU A 67 -23.25 -24.73 -35.57
CA GLU A 67 -24.07 -24.46 -36.75
C GLU A 67 -24.16 -25.66 -37.69
N ARG A 68 -23.05 -26.39 -37.90
CA ARG A 68 -23.04 -27.61 -38.72
C ARG A 68 -24.00 -28.65 -38.16
N VAL A 69 -23.97 -28.87 -36.85
CA VAL A 69 -24.88 -29.81 -36.18
C VAL A 69 -26.31 -29.36 -36.38
N MET A 70 -26.64 -28.11 -36.06
CA MET A 70 -28.00 -27.57 -36.21
C MET A 70 -28.59 -27.75 -37.62
N HIS A 71 -27.77 -27.64 -38.66
CA HIS A 71 -28.24 -27.69 -40.04
C HIS A 71 -28.20 -29.10 -40.66
N CYS A 72 -27.32 -29.98 -40.19
CA CYS A 72 -26.96 -31.20 -40.91
C CYS A 72 -27.01 -32.48 -40.08
N LEU A 73 -26.83 -32.42 -38.76
CA LEU A 73 -26.64 -33.61 -37.91
C LEU A 73 -27.75 -33.70 -36.86
N ASP A 74 -27.78 -34.81 -36.11
CA ASP A 74 -28.68 -34.90 -34.96
C ASP A 74 -28.19 -33.97 -33.84
N LYS A 75 -29.13 -33.40 -33.07
CA LYS A 75 -28.80 -32.47 -31.98
C LYS A 75 -27.88 -33.13 -30.94
N SER A 76 -27.97 -34.44 -30.76
CA SER A 76 -27.16 -35.14 -29.78
C SER A 76 -25.65 -35.16 -30.09
N THR A 77 -25.26 -34.87 -31.33
CA THR A 77 -23.85 -34.76 -31.74
C THR A 77 -23.19 -33.46 -31.33
N GLU A 78 -23.97 -32.43 -30.95
CA GLU A 78 -23.43 -31.11 -30.58
C GLU A 78 -22.42 -31.19 -29.44
N GLU A 79 -22.76 -31.86 -28.34
CA GLU A 79 -21.87 -31.96 -27.18
C GLU A 79 -20.61 -32.80 -27.48
N PRO A 80 -20.69 -33.99 -28.11
CA PRO A 80 -19.50 -34.76 -28.49
C PRO A 80 -18.55 -34.01 -29.44
N ILE A 81 -19.05 -33.36 -30.49
CA ILE A 81 -18.17 -32.66 -31.44
C ILE A 81 -17.52 -31.44 -30.79
N VAL A 82 -18.26 -30.67 -29.99
CA VAL A 82 -17.68 -29.53 -29.26
C VAL A 82 -16.60 -30.00 -28.30
N LYS A 83 -16.80 -31.13 -27.60
CA LYS A 83 -15.75 -31.74 -26.75
C LYS A 83 -14.51 -32.14 -27.54
N VAL A 84 -14.66 -32.63 -28.78
CA VAL A 84 -13.51 -32.92 -29.65
C VAL A 84 -12.76 -31.63 -30.00
N VAL A 85 -13.47 -30.56 -30.41
CA VAL A 85 -12.86 -29.26 -30.72
C VAL A 85 -12.14 -28.70 -29.48
N GLU A 86 -12.79 -28.69 -28.32
CA GLU A 86 -12.23 -28.19 -27.06
C GLU A 86 -11.02 -29.01 -26.59
N ARG A 87 -11.01 -30.33 -26.83
CA ARG A 87 -9.86 -31.19 -26.53
C ARG A 87 -8.68 -30.88 -27.44
N GLU A 88 -8.90 -30.88 -28.76
CA GLU A 88 -7.84 -30.78 -29.77
C GLU A 88 -7.30 -29.35 -29.93
N LEU A 89 -8.15 -28.32 -29.83
CA LEU A 89 -7.77 -26.91 -30.04
C LEU A 89 -7.47 -26.16 -28.73
N ILE A 90 -7.89 -26.64 -27.55
CA ILE A 90 -7.67 -25.93 -26.29
C ILE A 90 -6.87 -26.80 -25.32
N SER A 91 -7.44 -27.93 -24.90
CA SER A 91 -6.91 -28.73 -23.78
C SER A 91 -5.47 -29.21 -24.01
N LYS A 92 -5.16 -29.68 -25.22
CA LYS A 92 -3.80 -30.16 -25.57
C LYS A 92 -2.76 -29.03 -25.65
N HIS A 93 -3.18 -27.78 -25.82
CA HIS A 93 -2.31 -26.64 -26.14
C HIS A 93 -2.35 -25.51 -25.10
N MET A 94 -3.01 -25.71 -23.96
CA MET A 94 -3.21 -24.67 -22.94
C MET A 94 -1.90 -23.96 -22.55
N LYS A 95 -0.84 -24.72 -22.26
CA LYS A 95 0.48 -24.17 -21.92
C LYS A 95 1.08 -23.38 -23.08
N THR A 96 1.08 -23.97 -24.28
CA THR A 96 1.61 -23.34 -25.50
C THR A 96 0.94 -22.00 -25.79
N ILE A 97 -0.38 -21.90 -25.63
CA ILE A 97 -1.15 -20.67 -25.86
C ILE A 97 -0.83 -19.61 -24.79
N VAL A 98 -0.80 -20.02 -23.51
CA VAL A 98 -0.55 -19.12 -22.38
C VAL A 98 0.89 -18.59 -22.38
N GLU A 99 1.86 -19.45 -22.72
CA GLU A 99 3.29 -19.15 -22.72
C GLU A 99 3.80 -18.66 -24.09
N MET A 100 2.90 -18.47 -25.06
CA MET A 100 3.27 -18.08 -26.43
C MET A 100 4.12 -16.81 -26.45
N GLU A 101 5.27 -16.87 -27.12
CA GLU A 101 6.19 -15.74 -27.18
C GLU A 101 5.52 -14.52 -27.82
N ASN A 102 5.74 -13.34 -27.23
CA ASN A 102 5.24 -12.04 -27.72
C ASN A 102 3.72 -11.91 -27.93
N SER A 103 2.92 -12.89 -27.50
CA SER A 103 1.47 -12.81 -27.65
C SER A 103 0.66 -13.52 -26.57
N GLY A 104 1.28 -14.42 -25.77
CA GLY A 104 0.65 -15.14 -24.68
C GLY A 104 0.28 -14.28 -23.47
N LEU A 105 -0.14 -14.92 -22.39
CA LEU A 105 -0.74 -14.29 -21.20
C LEU A 105 0.15 -13.19 -20.62
N VAL A 106 1.45 -13.47 -20.43
CA VAL A 106 2.40 -12.50 -19.86
C VAL A 106 2.51 -11.26 -20.74
N HIS A 107 2.54 -11.42 -22.07
CA HIS A 107 2.58 -10.30 -23.00
C HIS A 107 1.30 -9.46 -22.91
N MET A 108 0.13 -10.11 -22.82
CA MET A 108 -1.15 -9.42 -22.64
C MET A 108 -1.20 -8.64 -21.31
N LEU A 109 -0.73 -9.25 -20.21
CA LEU A 109 -0.63 -8.61 -18.91
C LEU A 109 0.32 -7.40 -18.96
N LYS A 110 1.54 -7.55 -19.52
CA LYS A 110 2.54 -6.48 -19.66
C LYS A 110 2.05 -5.27 -20.45
N ASN A 111 1.24 -5.50 -21.49
CA ASN A 111 0.72 -4.44 -22.34
C ASN A 111 -0.71 -4.01 -21.99
N GLY A 112 -1.29 -4.56 -20.92
CA GLY A 112 -2.62 -4.16 -20.44
C GLY A 112 -3.77 -4.48 -21.41
N LYS A 113 -3.65 -5.55 -22.21
CA LYS A 113 -4.64 -5.95 -23.22
C LYS A 113 -5.85 -6.66 -22.59
N THR A 114 -6.75 -5.90 -21.98
CA THR A 114 -7.86 -6.45 -21.18
C THR A 114 -8.90 -7.23 -21.98
N GLU A 115 -9.18 -6.82 -23.21
CA GLU A 115 -10.09 -7.55 -24.11
C GLU A 115 -9.53 -8.92 -24.50
N ASP A 116 -8.25 -8.97 -24.92
CA ASP A 116 -7.58 -10.23 -25.28
C ASP A 116 -7.52 -11.19 -24.06
N LEU A 117 -7.25 -10.65 -22.86
CA LEU A 117 -7.30 -11.41 -21.61
C LEU A 117 -8.70 -11.97 -21.32
N ALA A 118 -9.76 -11.20 -21.58
CA ALA A 118 -11.14 -11.65 -21.40
C ALA A 118 -11.49 -12.78 -22.38
N CYS A 119 -11.06 -12.67 -23.64
CA CYS A 119 -11.21 -13.74 -24.62
C CYS A 119 -10.47 -15.01 -24.21
N MET A 120 -9.22 -14.89 -23.72
CA MET A 120 -8.45 -16.02 -23.21
C MET A 120 -9.14 -16.68 -22.01
N TYR A 121 -9.61 -15.88 -21.05
CA TYR A 121 -10.36 -16.36 -19.88
C TYR A 121 -11.62 -17.14 -20.29
N LYS A 122 -12.44 -16.59 -21.20
CA LYS A 122 -13.66 -17.23 -21.71
C LYS A 122 -13.36 -18.54 -22.45
N LEU A 123 -12.26 -18.61 -23.19
CA LEU A 123 -11.87 -19.84 -23.89
C LEU A 123 -11.42 -20.92 -22.89
N PHE A 124 -10.58 -20.54 -21.92
CA PHE A 124 -10.01 -21.47 -20.95
C PHE A 124 -11.01 -21.93 -19.88
N SER A 125 -12.11 -21.19 -19.67
CA SER A 125 -13.19 -21.63 -18.78
C SER A 125 -13.99 -22.82 -19.33
N ARG A 126 -13.89 -23.10 -20.63
CA ARG A 126 -14.57 -24.23 -21.29
C ARG A 126 -13.98 -25.58 -20.92
N VAL A 127 -12.69 -25.64 -20.59
CA VAL A 127 -11.96 -26.89 -20.39
C VAL A 127 -11.50 -27.10 -18.95
N PRO A 128 -11.50 -28.35 -18.44
CA PRO A 128 -10.93 -28.66 -17.14
C PRO A 128 -9.47 -28.20 -17.04
N ASN A 129 -9.09 -27.64 -15.88
CA ASN A 129 -7.75 -27.10 -15.61
C ASN A 129 -7.31 -25.89 -16.48
N GLY A 130 -8.18 -25.37 -17.36
CA GLY A 130 -7.84 -24.19 -18.17
C GLY A 130 -7.57 -22.96 -17.30
N LEU A 131 -8.55 -22.56 -16.49
CA LEU A 131 -8.39 -21.43 -15.57
C LEU A 131 -7.21 -21.61 -14.61
N LYS A 132 -6.95 -22.85 -14.15
CA LYS A 132 -5.80 -23.16 -13.31
C LYS A 132 -4.47 -22.89 -14.02
N THR A 133 -4.32 -23.36 -15.26
CA THR A 133 -3.11 -23.16 -16.08
C THR A 133 -2.84 -21.66 -16.30
N MET A 134 -3.89 -20.90 -16.64
CA MET A 134 -3.80 -19.46 -16.81
C MET A 134 -3.41 -18.75 -15.49
N CYS A 135 -4.00 -19.18 -14.37
CA CYS A 135 -3.72 -18.62 -13.05
C CYS A 135 -2.29 -18.89 -12.58
N GLU A 136 -1.75 -20.09 -12.83
CA GLU A 136 -0.35 -20.45 -12.52
C GLU A 136 0.65 -19.57 -13.29
N CYS A 137 0.43 -19.34 -14.58
CA CYS A 137 1.26 -18.45 -15.38
C CYS A 137 1.18 -16.99 -14.91
N MET A 138 -0.04 -16.50 -14.62
CA MET A 138 -0.25 -15.17 -14.03
C MET A 138 0.50 -15.03 -12.70
N SER A 139 0.40 -16.05 -11.83
CA SER A 139 1.05 -16.06 -10.52
C SER A 139 2.58 -15.96 -10.64
N SER A 140 3.17 -16.75 -11.53
CA SER A 140 4.61 -16.69 -11.80
C SER A 140 5.05 -15.27 -12.19
N TYR A 141 4.33 -14.66 -13.12
CA TYR A 141 4.61 -13.29 -13.57
C TYR A 141 4.38 -12.25 -12.46
N LEU A 142 3.28 -12.34 -11.71
CA LEU A 142 2.99 -11.42 -10.60
C LEU A 142 4.06 -11.51 -9.51
N ARG A 143 4.50 -12.73 -9.16
CA ARG A 143 5.59 -12.92 -8.18
C ARG A 143 6.91 -12.35 -8.67
N GLU A 144 7.24 -12.49 -9.95
CA GLU A 144 8.45 -11.90 -10.53
C GLU A 144 8.43 -10.36 -10.41
N GLN A 145 7.31 -9.74 -10.82
CA GLN A 145 7.13 -8.29 -10.72
C GLN A 145 7.15 -7.80 -9.26
N GLY A 146 6.46 -8.53 -8.37
CA GLY A 146 6.42 -8.22 -6.95
C GLY A 146 7.80 -8.32 -6.30
N LYS A 147 8.56 -9.39 -6.59
CA LYS A 147 9.95 -9.56 -6.16
C LYS A 147 10.82 -8.39 -6.60
N ALA A 148 10.76 -7.99 -7.87
CA ALA A 148 11.56 -6.86 -8.36
C ALA A 148 11.27 -5.55 -7.60
N LEU A 149 10.02 -5.31 -7.20
CA LEU A 149 9.65 -4.15 -6.39
C LEU A 149 10.22 -4.26 -4.96
N VAL A 150 10.11 -5.43 -4.33
CA VAL A 150 10.50 -5.62 -2.93
C VAL A 150 11.99 -5.91 -2.70
N SER A 151 12.72 -6.34 -3.73
CA SER A 151 14.16 -6.66 -3.65
C SER A 151 15.00 -5.46 -3.24
N GLU A 152 16.03 -5.72 -2.44
CA GLU A 152 16.94 -4.70 -1.88
C GLU A 152 18.11 -4.30 -2.81
N GLU A 153 17.98 -4.54 -4.11
CA GLU A 153 19.03 -4.16 -5.08
C GLU A 153 19.02 -2.63 -5.28
N GLY A 154 19.69 -1.93 -4.36
CA GLY A 154 19.92 -0.49 -4.36
C GLY A 154 19.88 0.10 -2.95
N GLU A 155 20.98 0.67 -2.48
CA GLU A 155 21.00 1.48 -1.25
C GLU A 155 19.96 2.61 -1.38
N GLY A 156 19.02 2.69 -0.42
CA GLY A 156 18.16 3.86 -0.25
C GLY A 156 16.88 3.91 -1.11
N LYS A 157 16.18 2.79 -1.33
CA LYS A 157 14.79 2.86 -1.86
C LYS A 157 13.94 3.74 -0.95
N ASN A 158 13.35 4.78 -1.54
CA ASN A 158 12.42 5.67 -0.87
C ASN A 158 11.19 4.86 -0.40
N PRO A 159 10.85 4.86 0.90
CA PRO A 159 9.68 4.16 1.42
C PRO A 159 8.38 4.52 0.71
N VAL A 160 8.25 5.77 0.26
CA VAL A 160 7.06 6.25 -0.44
C VAL A 160 6.92 5.59 -1.80
N ASP A 161 7.99 5.59 -2.59
CA ASP A 161 8.02 5.00 -3.94
C ASP A 161 7.86 3.47 -3.89
N TYR A 162 8.44 2.84 -2.87
CA TYR A 162 8.27 1.41 -2.60
C TYR A 162 6.80 1.03 -2.43
N ILE A 163 6.10 1.70 -1.51
CA ILE A 163 4.68 1.40 -1.24
C ILE A 163 3.81 1.82 -2.42
N GLN A 164 4.11 2.94 -3.07
CA GLN A 164 3.36 3.39 -4.25
C GLN A 164 3.45 2.37 -5.39
N GLY A 165 4.64 1.83 -5.68
CA GLY A 165 4.80 0.79 -6.71
C GLY A 165 3.99 -0.48 -6.42
N LEU A 166 3.88 -0.88 -5.14
CA LEU A 166 3.04 -2.00 -4.73
C LEU A 166 1.54 -1.70 -4.89
N LEU A 167 1.11 -0.48 -4.56
CA LEU A 167 -0.27 -0.03 -4.76
C LEU A 167 -0.66 0.03 -6.23
N ASP A 168 0.24 0.49 -7.09
CA ASP A 168 0.04 0.56 -8.53
C ASP A 168 -0.04 -0.83 -9.15
N LEU A 169 0.86 -1.74 -8.74
CA LEU A 169 0.81 -3.14 -9.14
C LEU A 169 -0.52 -3.79 -8.70
N LYS A 170 -0.97 -3.51 -7.48
CA LYS A 170 -2.24 -4.04 -6.96
C LYS A 170 -3.43 -3.53 -7.75
N SER A 171 -3.46 -2.22 -8.01
CA SER A 171 -4.51 -1.58 -8.80
C SER A 171 -4.58 -2.15 -10.22
N ARG A 172 -3.42 -2.42 -10.84
CA ARG A 172 -3.34 -3.04 -12.16
C ARG A 172 -3.93 -4.45 -12.19
N PHE A 173 -3.61 -5.31 -11.22
CA PHE A 173 -4.13 -6.67 -11.16
C PHE A 173 -5.59 -6.73 -10.72
N ASP A 174 -6.05 -5.80 -9.87
CA ASP A 174 -7.48 -5.64 -9.57
C ASP A 174 -8.28 -5.27 -10.82
N ARG A 175 -7.72 -4.40 -11.67
CA ARG A 175 -8.33 -4.05 -12.96
C ARG A 175 -8.45 -5.27 -13.87
N PHE A 176 -7.40 -6.09 -13.98
CA PHE A 176 -7.46 -7.35 -14.75
C PHE A 176 -8.50 -8.32 -14.20
N LEU A 177 -8.57 -8.44 -12.86
CA LEU A 177 -9.56 -9.29 -12.20
C LEU A 177 -11.00 -8.85 -12.53
N GLN A 178 -11.26 -7.54 -12.51
CA GLN A 178 -12.58 -6.96 -12.77
C GLN A 178 -12.96 -6.98 -14.25
N GLU A 179 -12.07 -6.50 -15.12
CA GLU A 179 -12.35 -6.28 -16.55
C GLU A 179 -12.19 -7.55 -17.39
N SER A 180 -11.29 -8.46 -17.01
CA SER A 180 -10.90 -9.60 -17.85
C SER A 180 -11.23 -10.97 -17.25
N PHE A 181 -11.17 -11.12 -15.93
CA PHE A 181 -11.34 -12.43 -15.28
C PHE A 181 -12.68 -12.58 -14.56
N ASN A 182 -13.65 -11.70 -14.83
CA ASN A 182 -15.01 -11.77 -14.29
C ASN A 182 -15.07 -11.91 -12.74
N ASN A 183 -14.13 -11.27 -12.03
CA ASN A 183 -13.97 -11.40 -10.57
C ASN A 183 -13.83 -12.85 -10.08
N ASP A 184 -13.24 -13.73 -10.89
CA ASP A 184 -13.08 -15.14 -10.56
C ASP A 184 -12.35 -15.35 -9.23
N ARG A 185 -12.89 -16.24 -8.40
CA ARG A 185 -12.41 -16.48 -7.03
C ARG A 185 -11.00 -17.05 -7.01
N LEU A 186 -10.65 -17.94 -7.94
CA LEU A 186 -9.31 -18.54 -8.03
C LEU A 186 -8.28 -17.44 -8.30
N PHE A 187 -8.53 -16.59 -9.30
CA PHE A 187 -7.65 -15.46 -9.62
C PHE A 187 -7.53 -14.49 -8.45
N LYS A 188 -8.64 -14.14 -7.80
CA LYS A 188 -8.63 -13.25 -6.62
C LYS A 188 -7.78 -13.81 -5.47
N GLN A 189 -7.93 -15.11 -5.17
CA GLN A 189 -7.17 -15.77 -4.11
C GLN A 189 -5.69 -15.86 -4.45
N THR A 190 -5.35 -16.19 -5.69
CA THR A 190 -3.96 -16.25 -6.16
C THR A 190 -3.29 -14.88 -6.10
N ILE A 191 -3.95 -13.82 -6.57
CA ILE A 191 -3.42 -12.44 -6.47
C ILE A 191 -3.17 -12.09 -5.00
N ALA A 192 -4.14 -12.33 -4.11
CA ALA A 192 -3.97 -12.05 -2.69
C ALA A 192 -2.79 -12.82 -2.07
N GLY A 193 -2.68 -14.12 -2.35
CA GLY A 193 -1.60 -14.97 -1.85
C GLY A 193 -0.23 -14.59 -2.39
N ASP A 194 -0.15 -14.10 -3.64
CA ASP A 194 1.10 -13.63 -4.23
C ASP A 194 1.55 -12.31 -3.61
N PHE A 195 0.62 -11.36 -3.37
CA PHE A 195 0.90 -10.14 -2.63
C PHE A 195 1.39 -10.41 -1.21
N GLU A 196 0.74 -11.33 -0.50
CA GLU A 196 1.22 -11.79 0.81
C GLU A 196 2.61 -12.41 0.70
N TYR A 197 2.87 -13.24 -0.31
CA TYR A 197 4.17 -13.88 -0.47
C TYR A 197 5.30 -12.87 -0.65
N PHE A 198 5.24 -11.96 -1.63
CA PHE A 198 6.37 -11.07 -1.90
C PHE A 198 6.48 -9.90 -0.94
N LEU A 199 5.37 -9.38 -0.39
CA LEU A 199 5.43 -8.27 0.58
C LEU A 199 6.27 -8.64 1.82
N ASN A 200 6.17 -9.90 2.25
CA ASN A 200 6.87 -10.43 3.41
C ASN A 200 8.29 -10.96 3.11
N LEU A 201 8.79 -10.85 1.86
CA LEU A 201 10.20 -11.14 1.55
C LEU A 201 11.14 -10.03 2.05
N ASN A 202 10.63 -8.81 2.25
CA ASN A 202 11.40 -7.68 2.73
C ASN A 202 10.99 -7.32 4.17
N SER A 203 11.91 -7.47 5.12
CA SER A 203 11.68 -7.19 6.54
C SER A 203 11.48 -5.69 6.85
N ARG A 204 11.76 -4.79 5.89
CA ARG A 204 11.49 -3.35 6.00
C ARG A 204 10.09 -2.96 5.54
N SER A 205 9.32 -3.86 4.92
CA SER A 205 7.93 -3.61 4.51
C SER A 205 7.05 -3.00 5.62
N PRO A 206 7.11 -3.47 6.88
CA PRO A 206 6.35 -2.87 7.99
C PRO A 206 6.72 -1.41 8.27
N GLU A 207 8.02 -1.10 8.28
CA GLU A 207 8.51 0.26 8.47
C GLU A 207 8.11 1.17 7.31
N TYR A 208 8.28 0.69 6.08
CA TYR A 208 7.98 1.47 4.88
C TYR A 208 6.50 1.81 4.75
N LEU A 209 5.61 0.86 5.05
CA LEU A 209 4.18 1.13 5.10
C LEU A 209 3.84 2.17 6.17
N SER A 210 4.48 2.08 7.34
CA SER A 210 4.31 3.06 8.41
C SER A 210 4.80 4.46 8.02
N LEU A 211 5.95 4.56 7.33
CA LEU A 211 6.49 5.82 6.81
C LEU A 211 5.62 6.42 5.70
N PHE A 212 5.09 5.57 4.81
CA PHE A 212 4.15 6.01 3.78
C PHE A 212 2.88 6.63 4.40
N ILE A 213 2.30 5.97 5.41
CA ILE A 213 1.13 6.51 6.12
C ILE A 213 1.50 7.79 6.89
N ASP A 214 2.67 7.83 7.53
CA ASP A 214 3.19 9.04 8.21
C ASP A 214 3.36 10.21 7.24
N ASP A 215 3.81 9.97 6.01
CA ASP A 215 3.89 10.99 4.96
C ASP A 215 2.51 11.56 4.61
N LYS A 216 1.52 10.69 4.36
CA LYS A 216 0.16 11.12 3.96
C LYS A 216 -0.63 11.83 5.07
N LEU A 217 -0.26 11.63 6.33
CA LEU A 217 -0.92 12.26 7.48
C LEU A 217 -0.22 13.54 7.98
N LYS A 218 0.89 13.96 7.39
CA LYS A 218 1.60 15.20 7.80
C LYS A 218 0.97 16.46 7.19
N LYS A 219 0.94 17.54 7.98
CA LYS A 219 0.67 18.90 7.50
C LYS A 219 1.66 19.27 6.40
N GLY A 220 1.14 19.74 5.26
CA GLY A 220 1.97 20.25 4.16
C GLY A 220 2.17 19.28 2.99
N VAL A 221 1.46 18.15 2.94
CA VAL A 221 1.28 17.40 1.69
C VAL A 221 0.45 18.28 0.74
N LYS A 222 1.13 19.11 -0.05
CA LYS A 222 0.49 20.06 -0.97
C LYS A 222 -0.15 19.28 -2.12
N GLY A 223 -1.47 19.42 -2.29
CA GLY A 223 -2.17 19.00 -3.51
C GLY A 223 -3.11 17.80 -3.39
N LEU A 224 -3.32 17.23 -2.20
CA LEU A 224 -4.33 16.20 -1.98
C LEU A 224 -5.48 16.72 -1.10
N THR A 225 -6.69 16.40 -1.49
CA THR A 225 -7.91 16.58 -0.68
C THR A 225 -7.99 15.53 0.43
N GLU A 226 -8.76 15.80 1.49
CA GLU A 226 -8.97 14.84 2.57
C GLU A 226 -9.55 13.50 2.06
N GLN A 227 -10.43 13.55 1.05
CA GLN A 227 -11.02 12.35 0.44
C GLN A 227 -10.00 11.51 -0.33
N GLU A 228 -9.05 12.15 -1.01
CA GLU A 228 -7.96 11.45 -1.70
C GLU A 228 -7.02 10.79 -0.69
N VAL A 229 -6.71 11.49 0.41
CA VAL A 229 -5.93 10.92 1.52
C VAL A 229 -6.64 9.68 2.08
N GLU A 230 -7.94 9.76 2.36
CA GLU A 230 -8.71 8.61 2.85
C GLU A 230 -8.65 7.42 1.89
N THR A 231 -8.84 7.67 0.59
CA THR A 231 -8.76 6.63 -0.45
C THR A 231 -7.37 5.96 -0.48
N ILE A 232 -6.31 6.74 -0.31
CA ILE A 232 -4.94 6.23 -0.23
C ILE A 232 -4.74 5.39 1.03
N LEU A 233 -5.27 5.82 2.18
CA LEU A 233 -5.20 5.05 3.43
C LEU A 233 -5.95 3.73 3.32
N ASP A 234 -7.12 3.69 2.68
CA ASP A 234 -7.85 2.43 2.44
C ASP A 234 -7.05 1.46 1.57
N LYS A 235 -6.39 1.96 0.53
CA LYS A 235 -5.48 1.17 -0.31
C LYS A 235 -4.27 0.68 0.49
N ALA A 236 -3.67 1.51 1.34
CA ALA A 236 -2.57 1.11 2.23
C ALA A 236 -3.00 0.01 3.21
N MET A 237 -4.24 0.05 3.70
CA MET A 237 -4.80 -0.99 4.57
C MET A 237 -4.98 -2.33 3.86
N VAL A 238 -5.19 -2.35 2.55
CA VAL A 238 -5.17 -3.61 1.78
C VAL A 238 -3.78 -4.25 1.83
N LEU A 239 -2.70 -3.47 1.69
CA LEU A 239 -1.33 -3.98 1.86
C LEU A 239 -1.05 -4.41 3.30
N PHE A 240 -1.53 -3.66 4.28
CA PHE A 240 -1.41 -4.03 5.70
C PHE A 240 -2.01 -5.41 5.99
N ARG A 241 -3.14 -5.77 5.36
CA ARG A 241 -3.75 -7.10 5.54
C ARG A 241 -2.84 -8.24 5.09
N PHE A 242 -2.07 -8.04 4.02
CA PHE A 242 -1.11 -9.02 3.50
C PHE A 242 0.18 -9.12 4.32
N MET A 243 0.39 -8.25 5.31
CA MET A 243 1.58 -8.24 6.14
C MET A 243 1.49 -9.27 7.28
N GLN A 244 2.57 -10.00 7.50
CA GLN A 244 2.68 -10.98 8.60
C GLN A 244 3.15 -10.33 9.91
N GLU A 245 4.21 -9.50 9.86
CA GLU A 245 4.81 -8.84 11.03
C GLU A 245 4.08 -7.55 11.45
N LYS A 246 2.80 -7.69 11.83
CA LYS A 246 1.93 -6.55 12.19
C LYS A 246 2.36 -5.84 13.49
N ASP A 247 3.00 -6.56 14.41
CA ASP A 247 3.57 -6.01 15.65
C ASP A 247 4.78 -5.10 15.39
N VAL A 248 5.61 -5.46 14.41
CA VAL A 248 6.72 -4.62 13.94
C VAL A 248 6.16 -3.33 13.33
N PHE A 249 5.11 -3.43 12.48
CA PHE A 249 4.40 -2.26 11.97
C PHE A 249 3.86 -1.37 13.11
N GLU A 250 3.17 -1.96 14.10
CA GLU A 250 2.61 -1.22 15.25
C GLU A 250 3.68 -0.40 15.95
N ARG A 251 4.87 -0.98 16.18
CA ARG A 251 5.99 -0.31 16.83
C ARG A 251 6.42 0.95 16.07
N TYR A 252 6.62 0.84 14.74
CA TYR A 252 6.99 1.99 13.91
C TYR A 252 5.85 3.01 13.82
N TYR A 253 4.62 2.56 13.60
CA TYR A 253 3.43 3.42 13.52
C TYR A 253 3.25 4.24 14.80
N LYS A 254 3.38 3.61 15.96
CA LYS A 254 3.33 4.27 17.27
C LYS A 254 4.41 5.34 17.43
N GLN A 255 5.63 5.08 16.96
CA GLN A 255 6.72 6.05 16.98
C GLN A 255 6.42 7.27 16.10
N HIS A 256 5.89 7.04 14.89
CA HIS A 256 5.52 8.10 13.96
C HIS A 256 4.33 8.93 14.47
N LEU A 257 3.28 8.26 14.96
CA LEU A 257 2.13 8.91 15.57
C LEU A 257 2.56 9.78 16.77
N ALA A 258 3.41 9.27 17.66
CA ALA A 258 3.90 10.03 18.80
C ALA A 258 4.57 11.33 18.36
N ARG A 259 5.44 11.27 17.35
CA ARG A 259 6.10 12.45 16.78
C ARG A 259 5.09 13.43 16.19
N ARG A 260 4.10 12.97 15.42
CA ARG A 260 3.08 13.84 14.80
C ARG A 260 2.22 14.54 15.84
N LEU A 261 1.74 13.80 16.85
CA LEU A 261 0.97 14.34 17.96
C LEU A 261 1.78 15.39 18.73
N LEU A 262 2.99 15.06 19.16
CA LEU A 262 3.84 15.93 20.00
C LEU A 262 4.26 17.22 19.28
N THR A 263 4.50 17.15 17.98
CA THR A 263 4.88 18.32 17.17
C THR A 263 3.69 19.07 16.59
N ASN A 264 2.45 18.61 16.81
CA ASN A 264 1.22 19.14 16.22
C ASN A 264 1.29 19.25 14.67
N LYS A 265 1.94 18.27 14.04
CA LYS A 265 2.17 18.20 12.59
C LYS A 265 1.20 17.27 11.87
N SER A 266 0.15 16.78 12.52
CA SER A 266 -0.92 15.98 11.89
C SER A 266 -1.83 16.85 11.02
N VAL A 267 -2.20 16.37 9.83
CA VAL A 267 -3.07 17.09 8.90
C VAL A 267 -4.43 17.41 9.51
N SER A 268 -5.04 16.42 10.16
CA SER A 268 -6.32 16.50 10.85
C SER A 268 -6.40 15.43 11.94
N ASP A 269 -6.94 15.78 13.10
CA ASP A 269 -7.18 14.84 14.20
C ASP A 269 -8.20 13.75 13.80
N ASP A 270 -9.14 14.09 12.93
CA ASP A 270 -10.17 13.15 12.48
C ASP A 270 -9.59 12.11 11.52
N SER A 271 -8.66 12.50 10.63
CA SER A 271 -7.95 11.55 9.76
C SER A 271 -7.10 10.57 10.57
N GLU A 272 -6.45 11.02 11.65
CA GLU A 272 -5.67 10.14 12.53
C GLU A 272 -6.58 9.15 13.29
N LYS A 273 -7.71 9.63 13.84
CA LYS A 273 -8.70 8.76 14.49
C LYS A 273 -9.30 7.75 13.52
N ASN A 274 -9.60 8.16 12.30
CA ASN A 274 -10.09 7.27 11.24
C ASN A 274 -9.05 6.18 10.94
N MET A 275 -7.77 6.54 10.78
CA MET A 275 -6.71 5.56 10.57
C MET A 275 -6.60 4.54 11.72
N ILE A 276 -6.69 5.00 12.98
CA ILE A 276 -6.73 4.09 14.14
C ILE A 276 -7.98 3.19 14.09
N SER A 277 -9.14 3.70 13.69
CA SER A 277 -10.36 2.91 13.51
C SER A 277 -10.20 1.80 12.45
N LYS A 278 -9.51 2.10 11.35
CA LYS A 278 -9.17 1.10 10.33
C LYS A 278 -8.25 0.01 10.91
N LEU A 279 -7.20 0.38 11.64
CA LEU A 279 -6.32 -0.59 12.33
C LEU A 279 -7.08 -1.45 13.36
N LYS A 280 -8.03 -0.84 14.09
CA LYS A 280 -8.88 -1.53 15.07
C LYS A 280 -9.79 -2.57 14.42
N THR A 281 -10.33 -2.25 13.24
CA THR A 281 -11.17 -3.18 12.47
C THR A 281 -10.36 -4.41 12.04
N GLU A 282 -9.11 -4.22 11.62
CA GLU A 282 -8.26 -5.31 11.13
C GLU A 282 -7.62 -6.16 12.24
N CYS A 283 -7.22 -5.56 13.36
CA CYS A 283 -6.43 -6.23 14.41
C CYS A 283 -7.10 -6.27 15.79
N GLY A 284 -8.26 -5.64 15.94
CA GLY A 284 -9.01 -5.57 17.20
C GLY A 284 -8.52 -4.51 18.18
N CYS A 285 -9.27 -4.35 19.26
CA CYS A 285 -9.08 -3.28 20.26
C CYS A 285 -7.74 -3.36 21.01
N GLN A 286 -7.18 -4.57 21.20
CA GLN A 286 -5.92 -4.74 21.94
C GLN A 286 -4.75 -4.12 21.18
N PHE A 287 -4.75 -4.24 19.84
CA PHE A 287 -3.73 -3.67 18.97
C PHE A 287 -3.72 -2.14 19.03
N THR A 288 -4.89 -1.51 19.07
CA THR A 288 -5.01 -0.04 19.05
C THR A 288 -5.06 0.62 20.42
N SER A 289 -5.19 -0.15 21.50
CA SER A 289 -5.41 0.37 22.87
C SER A 289 -4.39 1.43 23.28
N LYS A 290 -3.10 1.22 22.98
CA LYS A 290 -2.02 2.17 23.30
C LYS A 290 -2.13 3.45 22.46
N LEU A 291 -2.45 3.31 21.17
CA LEU A 291 -2.62 4.44 20.24
C LEU A 291 -3.82 5.32 20.63
N GLU A 292 -4.93 4.70 21.00
CA GLU A 292 -6.11 5.38 21.55
C GLU A 292 -5.78 6.09 22.88
N GLY A 293 -4.96 5.45 23.72
CA GLY A 293 -4.43 6.04 24.96
C GLY A 293 -3.60 7.30 24.70
N MET A 294 -2.78 7.33 23.65
CA MET A 294 -2.01 8.51 23.27
C MET A 294 -2.91 9.71 22.93
N PHE A 295 -4.02 9.50 22.21
CA PHE A 295 -5.00 10.57 21.95
C PHE A 295 -5.65 11.07 23.23
N ARG A 296 -6.03 10.16 24.12
CA ARG A 296 -6.62 10.52 25.42
C ARG A 296 -5.66 11.37 26.24
N ASP A 297 -4.38 11.00 26.28
CA ASP A 297 -3.34 11.77 26.96
C ASP A 297 -3.21 13.19 26.36
N MET A 298 -3.26 13.33 25.03
CA MET A 298 -3.23 14.66 24.40
C MET A 298 -4.42 15.52 24.81
N SER A 299 -5.63 14.99 24.79
CA SER A 299 -6.83 15.72 25.22
C SER A 299 -6.75 16.13 26.70
N ILE A 300 -6.43 15.18 27.59
CA ILE A 300 -6.31 15.46 29.03
C ILE A 300 -5.21 16.48 29.29
N SER A 301 -4.09 16.38 28.58
CA SER A 301 -2.97 17.31 28.76
C SER A 301 -3.30 18.72 28.31
N ASN A 302 -4.09 18.90 27.25
CA ASN A 302 -4.56 20.22 26.82
C ASN A 302 -5.45 20.85 27.90
N THR A 303 -6.43 20.11 28.42
CA THR A 303 -7.27 20.57 29.54
C THR A 303 -6.44 20.91 30.78
N THR A 304 -5.47 20.06 31.13
CA THR A 304 -4.57 20.30 32.26
C THR A 304 -3.75 21.58 32.08
N MET A 305 -3.31 21.88 30.85
CA MET A 305 -2.59 23.11 30.55
C MET A 305 -3.49 24.35 30.64
N ASP A 306 -4.75 24.26 30.24
CA ASP A 306 -5.70 25.37 30.40
C ASP A 306 -6.00 25.66 31.87
N GLU A 307 -6.20 24.61 32.67
CA GLU A 307 -6.32 24.74 34.13
C GLU A 307 -5.06 25.35 34.76
N PHE A 308 -3.87 24.98 34.28
CA PHE A 308 -2.62 25.55 34.75
C PHE A 308 -2.52 27.05 34.43
N ARG A 309 -2.87 27.45 33.20
CA ARG A 309 -2.90 28.87 32.79
C ARG A 309 -3.88 29.68 33.66
N GLN A 310 -5.06 29.14 33.96
CA GLN A 310 -6.02 29.79 34.86
C GLN A 310 -5.47 29.90 36.29
N HIS A 311 -4.77 28.87 36.79
CA HIS A 311 -4.13 28.92 38.10
C HIS A 311 -3.05 30.00 38.19
N LEU A 312 -2.22 30.16 37.15
CA LEU A 312 -1.21 31.22 37.10
C LEU A 312 -1.85 32.61 37.14
N GLN A 313 -2.96 32.81 36.41
CA GLN A 313 -3.71 34.08 36.42
C GLN A 313 -4.33 34.36 37.80
N ALA A 314 -4.91 33.35 38.45
CA ALA A 314 -5.57 33.49 39.74
C ALA A 314 -4.58 33.73 40.90
N THR A 315 -3.40 33.13 40.85
CA THR A 315 -2.39 33.22 41.92
C THR A 315 -1.35 34.31 41.70
N GLY A 316 -1.23 34.84 40.47
CA GLY A 316 -0.20 35.81 40.11
C GLY A 316 1.23 35.22 40.06
N VAL A 317 1.37 33.90 40.07
CA VAL A 317 2.68 33.23 40.00
C VAL A 317 3.30 33.46 38.62
N SER A 318 4.52 34.00 38.58
CA SER A 318 5.26 34.28 37.35
C SER A 318 6.17 33.12 36.95
N LEU A 319 6.21 32.78 35.66
CA LEU A 319 7.14 31.80 35.09
C LEU A 319 8.50 32.40 34.68
N GLY A 320 8.77 33.66 35.05
CA GLY A 320 10.06 34.30 34.77
C GLY A 320 10.33 34.55 33.28
N GLY A 321 9.28 34.86 32.51
CA GLY A 321 9.37 35.17 31.07
C GLY A 321 9.43 33.93 30.15
N VAL A 322 9.26 32.72 30.70
CA VAL A 322 9.15 31.49 29.91
C VAL A 322 7.69 31.21 29.59
N ASP A 323 7.35 31.10 28.30
CA ASP A 323 6.10 30.50 27.87
C ASP A 323 6.24 28.97 27.89
N LEU A 324 5.51 28.31 28.78
CA LEU A 324 5.62 26.88 29.03
C LEU A 324 4.36 26.16 28.57
N THR A 325 4.55 25.17 27.70
CA THR A 325 3.54 24.17 27.38
C THR A 325 4.05 22.79 27.77
N VAL A 326 3.33 22.09 28.65
CA VAL A 326 3.68 20.74 29.11
C VAL A 326 2.69 19.73 28.57
N ARG A 327 3.22 18.58 28.12
CA ARG A 327 2.42 17.44 27.70
C ARG A 327 2.64 16.26 28.65
N VAL A 328 1.61 15.89 29.39
CA VAL A 328 1.66 14.78 30.35
C VAL A 328 1.25 13.49 29.65
N LEU A 329 2.15 12.50 29.66
CA LEU A 329 2.03 11.26 28.88
C LEU A 329 1.99 10.05 29.82
N THR A 330 1.11 9.10 29.57
CA THR A 330 1.00 7.86 30.34
C THR A 330 2.12 6.89 29.98
N THR A 331 2.88 6.42 30.98
CA THR A 331 3.96 5.45 30.77
C THR A 331 3.39 4.13 30.24
N GLY A 332 4.00 3.58 29.19
CA GLY A 332 3.57 2.33 28.55
C GLY A 332 2.67 2.52 27.32
N TYR A 333 2.02 3.67 27.15
CA TYR A 333 1.29 4.01 25.92
C TYR A 333 2.21 4.63 24.88
N TRP A 334 3.14 5.48 25.31
CA TRP A 334 4.04 6.20 24.44
C TRP A 334 5.35 5.44 24.22
N PRO A 335 5.98 5.60 23.04
CA PRO A 335 7.33 5.11 22.81
C PRO A 335 8.27 5.84 23.76
N THR A 336 8.93 5.10 24.64
CA THR A 336 9.88 5.64 25.62
C THR A 336 11.22 4.93 25.47
N GLN A 337 12.29 5.68 25.68
CA GLN A 337 13.64 5.11 25.72
C GLN A 337 13.89 4.46 27.08
N SER A 338 14.67 3.38 27.09
CA SER A 338 15.01 2.62 28.31
C SER A 338 15.81 3.44 29.33
N ALA A 339 16.50 4.49 28.88
CA ALA A 339 17.25 5.41 29.73
C ALA A 339 17.09 6.85 29.24
N THR A 340 16.56 7.74 30.10
CA THR A 340 16.56 9.17 29.80
C THR A 340 17.96 9.73 30.07
N PRO A 341 18.66 10.29 29.07
CA PRO A 341 19.96 10.90 29.31
C PRO A 341 19.82 12.04 30.32
N LYS A 342 20.79 12.15 31.24
CA LYS A 342 20.85 13.26 32.19
C LYS A 342 21.05 14.55 31.40
N CYS A 343 20.06 15.44 31.47
CA CYS A 343 20.10 16.74 30.81
C CYS A 343 19.96 17.84 31.86
N ASN A 344 20.91 18.76 31.90
CA ASN A 344 20.90 19.89 32.83
C ASN A 344 20.13 21.04 32.20
N ILE A 345 18.81 21.07 32.40
CA ILE A 345 17.96 22.15 31.88
C ILE A 345 18.38 23.50 32.48
N PRO A 346 18.50 24.57 31.67
CA PRO A 346 18.80 25.92 32.13
C PRO A 346 17.87 26.40 33.26
N PRO A 347 18.33 27.30 34.16
CA PRO A 347 17.57 27.68 35.36
C PRO A 347 16.14 28.17 35.10
N ALA A 348 15.93 29.03 34.10
CA ALA A 348 14.62 29.62 33.80
C ALA A 348 13.56 28.56 33.40
N PRO A 349 13.76 27.73 32.34
CA PRO A 349 12.82 26.68 32.00
C PRO A 349 12.67 25.60 33.08
N ARG A 350 13.75 25.31 33.83
CA ARG A 350 13.69 24.39 34.98
C ARG A 350 12.77 24.91 36.09
N HIS A 351 12.85 26.20 36.40
CA HIS A 351 11.99 26.84 37.38
C HIS A 351 10.50 26.81 36.95
N ALA A 352 10.23 27.18 35.70
CA ALA A 352 8.88 27.11 35.14
C ALA A 352 8.30 25.69 35.21
N PHE A 353 9.09 24.67 34.88
CA PHE A 353 8.68 23.27 34.99
C PHE A 353 8.40 22.85 36.45
N GLU A 354 9.21 23.27 37.43
CA GLU A 354 8.97 22.94 38.83
C GLU A 354 7.67 23.58 39.39
N ILE A 355 7.29 24.77 38.91
CA ILE A 355 5.99 25.36 39.22
C ILE A 355 4.85 24.48 38.68
N PHE A 356 4.94 24.08 37.40
CA PHE A 356 3.97 23.16 36.80
C PHE A 356 3.90 21.82 37.56
N ARG A 357 5.06 21.26 37.91
CA ARG A 357 5.17 19.98 38.63
C ARG A 357 4.44 20.04 39.98
N ARG A 358 4.62 21.11 40.75
CA ARG A 358 3.91 21.31 42.03
C ARG A 358 2.40 21.40 41.83
N PHE A 359 1.96 22.19 40.85
CA PHE A 359 0.55 22.29 40.48
C PHE A 359 -0.05 20.92 40.14
N TYR A 360 0.63 20.14 39.29
CA TYR A 360 0.15 18.83 38.86
C TYR A 360 0.09 17.82 40.03
N LEU A 361 1.16 17.73 40.83
CA LEU A 361 1.22 16.77 41.94
C LEU A 361 0.28 17.11 43.09
N ALA A 362 -0.06 18.39 43.28
CA ALA A 362 -1.09 18.78 44.24
C ALA A 362 -2.48 18.23 43.89
N LYS A 363 -2.81 18.14 42.59
CA LYS A 363 -4.06 17.55 42.11
C LYS A 363 -4.01 16.03 41.95
N HIS A 364 -2.83 15.47 41.71
CA HIS A 364 -2.63 14.04 41.41
C HIS A 364 -1.71 13.36 42.41
N SER A 365 -2.23 13.14 43.62
CA SER A 365 -1.52 12.43 44.69
C SER A 365 -1.12 11.01 44.25
N GLY A 366 0.11 10.60 44.59
CA GLY A 366 0.64 9.27 44.28
C GLY A 366 1.24 9.10 42.87
N ARG A 367 1.24 10.15 42.03
CA ARG A 367 1.91 10.12 40.71
C ARG A 367 3.36 10.60 40.80
N GLN A 368 4.19 10.13 39.87
CA GLN A 368 5.54 10.63 39.63
C GLN A 368 5.63 11.22 38.22
N LEU A 369 6.25 12.38 38.09
CA LEU A 369 6.57 13.00 36.80
C LEU A 369 8.05 12.83 36.47
N THR A 370 8.32 12.35 35.27
CA THR A 370 9.67 12.22 34.71
C THR A 370 9.72 12.98 33.39
N LEU A 371 10.64 13.93 33.29
CA LEU A 371 10.77 14.78 32.11
C LEU A 371 11.52 14.07 30.98
N GLN A 372 10.92 14.03 29.79
CA GLN A 372 11.47 13.37 28.61
C GLN A 372 12.12 14.38 27.66
N HIS A 373 13.39 14.73 27.92
CA HIS A 373 14.12 15.78 27.21
C HIS A 373 14.17 15.60 25.69
N HIS A 374 14.29 14.35 25.21
CA HIS A 374 14.41 14.04 23.79
C HIS A 374 13.12 14.28 22.98
N MET A 375 11.98 14.48 23.66
CA MET A 375 10.66 14.70 23.05
C MET A 375 10.24 16.17 23.08
N GLY A 376 11.06 17.04 23.66
CA GLY A 376 10.77 18.48 23.80
C GLY A 376 11.42 19.34 22.73
N SER A 377 10.86 20.54 22.57
CA SER A 377 11.38 21.62 21.73
C SER A 377 11.29 22.95 22.47
N ALA A 378 12.02 23.94 21.99
CA ALA A 378 12.00 25.30 22.49
C ALA A 378 12.20 26.29 21.35
N ASP A 379 11.57 27.46 21.48
CA ASP A 379 11.78 28.60 20.60
C ASP A 379 12.68 29.61 21.34
N LEU A 380 13.82 29.94 20.74
CA LEU A 380 14.82 30.81 21.35
C LEU A 380 14.92 32.13 20.60
N ASN A 381 14.82 33.24 21.33
CA ASN A 381 15.14 34.56 20.82
C ASN A 381 16.67 34.74 20.79
N ALA A 382 17.26 34.60 19.62
CA ALA A 382 18.69 34.75 19.40
C ALA A 382 19.00 36.18 18.91
N THR A 383 19.97 36.84 19.55
CA THR A 383 20.49 38.15 19.11
C THR A 383 21.94 37.97 18.65
N PHE A 384 22.20 38.30 17.40
CA PHE A 384 23.53 38.24 16.80
C PHE A 384 24.10 39.66 16.67
N TYR A 385 25.37 39.81 17.04
CA TYR A 385 26.11 41.07 17.01
C TYR A 385 27.21 40.99 15.93
N GLY A 386 27.51 42.11 15.26
CA GLY A 386 28.62 42.22 14.31
C GLY A 386 28.23 42.38 12.83
N PRO A 387 29.21 42.63 11.95
CA PRO A 387 28.98 42.97 10.55
C PRO A 387 28.40 41.79 9.73
N VAL A 388 27.58 42.13 8.72
CA VAL A 388 27.00 41.15 7.80
C VAL A 388 28.06 40.77 6.76
N LYS A 389 28.51 39.50 6.77
CA LYS A 389 29.27 38.92 5.66
C LYS A 389 28.30 38.43 4.59
N LYS A 390 28.42 38.92 3.35
CA LYS A 390 27.72 38.33 2.19
C LYS A 390 28.39 37.01 1.80
N GLU A 391 27.68 36.14 1.08
CA GLU A 391 28.16 34.83 0.60
C GLU A 391 29.43 34.91 -0.29
N ASP A 392 29.78 36.10 -0.77
CA ASP A 392 30.99 36.42 -1.56
C ASP A 392 32.20 36.86 -0.69
N GLY A 393 32.11 36.79 0.64
CA GLY A 393 33.23 37.10 1.53
C GLY A 393 33.61 38.58 1.64
N SER A 394 32.95 39.49 0.93
CA SER A 394 33.14 40.94 1.04
C SER A 394 32.42 41.53 2.28
N GLU A 395 33.14 42.35 3.05
CA GLU A 395 32.59 43.11 4.17
C GLU A 395 31.88 44.38 3.67
N VAL A 396 30.69 44.67 4.19
CA VAL A 396 29.93 45.87 3.79
C VAL A 396 30.53 47.10 4.48
N GLY A 397 31.25 47.92 3.70
CA GLY A 397 31.68 49.26 4.10
C GLY A 397 30.50 50.22 4.29
N VAL A 398 30.54 50.98 5.38
CA VAL A 398 29.51 51.91 5.84
C VAL A 398 29.36 53.09 4.86
N GLY A 399 28.18 53.27 4.30
CA GLY A 399 27.77 54.49 3.63
C GLY A 399 26.91 55.36 4.55
N GLY A 400 27.55 56.31 5.23
CA GLY A 400 26.98 57.61 5.66
C GLY A 400 25.77 57.65 6.59
N ALA A 401 26.04 58.01 7.86
CA ALA A 401 25.26 58.81 8.83
C ALA A 401 25.15 58.11 10.20
N GLN A 402 25.87 58.68 11.19
CA GLN A 402 25.79 58.43 12.64
C GLN A 402 25.36 57.01 13.06
N VAL A 403 26.31 56.07 13.07
CA VAL A 403 26.12 54.74 13.66
C VAL A 403 26.39 54.82 15.17
N THR A 404 25.37 55.20 15.93
CA THR A 404 25.32 55.03 17.40
C THR A 404 24.48 53.81 17.82
N GLY A 405 24.20 52.88 16.90
CA GLY A 405 23.44 51.66 17.19
C GLY A 405 24.18 50.43 16.68
N SER A 406 24.48 49.50 17.59
CA SER A 406 25.01 48.18 17.23
C SER A 406 24.07 47.49 16.23
N ASN A 407 24.58 47.03 15.07
CA ASN A 407 23.82 46.22 14.11
C ASN A 407 23.45 44.86 14.74
N THR A 408 22.36 44.81 15.51
CA THR A 408 21.82 43.58 16.09
C THR A 408 20.86 42.92 15.12
N ARG A 409 21.08 41.65 14.81
CA ARG A 409 20.12 40.80 14.08
C ARG A 409 19.39 39.91 15.07
N LYS A 410 18.06 39.90 15.04
CA LYS A 410 17.23 39.09 15.93
C LYS A 410 16.53 37.99 15.14
N HIS A 411 16.62 36.75 15.62
CA HIS A 411 15.98 35.58 15.02
C HIS A 411 15.29 34.75 16.10
N ILE A 412 14.24 34.02 15.71
CA ILE A 412 13.64 32.97 16.54
C ILE A 412 14.14 31.63 16.02
N LEU A 413 14.85 30.89 16.86
CA LEU A 413 15.37 29.56 16.53
C LEU A 413 14.45 28.50 17.14
N GLN A 414 13.85 27.67 16.29
CA GLN A 414 13.10 26.49 16.74
C GLN A 414 14.08 25.33 16.88
N VAL A 415 14.27 24.87 18.11
CA VAL A 415 15.31 23.89 18.45
C VAL A 415 14.77 22.78 19.34
N SER A 416 15.43 21.62 19.33
CA SER A 416 15.19 20.58 20.34
C SER A 416 15.62 21.04 21.74
N THR A 417 15.10 20.41 22.79
CA THR A 417 15.53 20.70 24.17
C THR A 417 17.05 20.53 24.37
N PHE A 418 17.68 19.57 23.69
CA PHE A 418 19.13 19.38 23.75
C PHE A 418 19.88 20.55 23.09
N GLN A 419 19.46 20.95 21.90
CA GLN A 419 20.03 22.11 21.22
C GLN A 419 19.86 23.38 22.06
N MET A 420 18.69 23.60 22.68
CA MET A 420 18.51 24.72 23.61
C MET A 420 19.53 24.69 24.75
N THR A 421 19.71 23.52 25.38
CA THR A 421 20.62 23.37 26.51
C THR A 421 22.05 23.74 26.12
N ILE A 422 22.49 23.36 24.92
CA ILE A 422 23.81 23.69 24.37
C ILE A 422 23.90 25.19 24.04
N LEU A 423 22.93 25.73 23.28
CA LEU A 423 22.95 27.13 22.83
C LEU A 423 22.96 28.11 24.00
N MET A 424 22.25 27.80 25.09
CA MET A 424 22.19 28.66 26.27
C MET A 424 23.53 28.82 27.00
N LEU A 425 24.48 27.90 26.81
CA LEU A 425 25.83 28.02 27.38
C LEU A 425 26.59 29.21 26.79
N PHE A 426 26.33 29.55 25.53
CA PHE A 426 27.04 30.60 24.79
C PHE A 426 26.69 32.02 25.24
N ASN A 427 25.67 32.18 26.08
CA ASN A 427 25.38 33.47 26.72
C ASN A 427 26.43 33.86 27.78
N ASN A 428 27.18 32.89 28.30
CA ASN A 428 28.19 33.12 29.33
C ASN A 428 29.63 33.08 28.79
N ARG A 429 29.86 32.41 27.65
CA ARG A 429 31.18 32.28 27.01
C ARG A 429 31.01 32.16 25.50
N GLU A 430 31.88 32.82 24.74
CA GLU A 430 31.84 32.80 23.27
C GLU A 430 32.26 31.45 22.67
N LYS A 431 33.04 30.64 23.39
CA LYS A 431 33.61 29.39 22.90
C LYS A 431 33.52 28.31 23.97
N TYR A 432 33.20 27.10 23.52
CA TYR A 432 33.26 25.87 24.30
C TYR A 432 34.01 24.81 23.48
N THR A 433 34.80 23.99 24.17
CA THR A 433 35.36 22.75 23.64
C THR A 433 34.42 21.59 23.95
N PHE A 434 34.57 20.49 23.22
CA PHE A 434 33.80 19.27 23.51
C PHE A 434 34.29 18.57 24.79
N GLU A 435 35.60 18.65 25.02
CA GLU A 435 36.25 18.38 26.31
C GLU A 435 35.91 19.47 27.33
#